data_AF-A0A2N2IDL1-F1
#
_entry.id   AF-A0A2N2IDL1-F1
#
_cell.length_a   1.000
_cell.length_b   1.000
_cell.length_c   1.000
_cell.angle_alpha   90.00
_cell.angle_beta   90.00
_cell.angle_gamma   90.00
#
_symmetry.space_group_name_H-M   'P 1'
#
loop_
_entity.id
_entity.type
_entity.pdbx_description
1 polymer ?
#
loop_
_entity_poly.entity_id
_entity_poly.type
_entity_poly.pdbx_seq_one_letter_code
_entity_poly.pdbx_strand_id
1 'polypeptide(L)'
;MPAAKPLLLIALVGPFALLPLAGGFSIVGLPYLLQRLLSDYGGHWSFSSHYSAIFGAIFAIGAVEGFIRLARWRELRGAREQDMSKGAREPGTADRVLLALPALSLIFFGSFLLAFLVPYVSGETARAAAGYELLRAVPADASVLAQHNLVPHLSCRDEIYLYGEEPLRQGLSHTNLELKELYRERDLFSEVDYIALNPELDPFPTTAERVRERCELLRADPRFIARDYGHGWVLFERIRP
;
A
#
# COMPACT_ATOMS: atom_id res chain seq x y z
N MET A 1 0.45 18.20 4.67
CA MET A 1 -0.83 17.50 4.99
C MET A 1 -1.00 17.31 6.51
N PRO A 2 -1.42 18.34 7.26
CA PRO A 2 -1.60 18.21 8.72
C PRO A 2 -2.78 17.30 9.11
N ALA A 3 -3.84 17.27 8.31
CA ALA A 3 -5.08 16.54 8.61
C ALA A 3 -5.00 15.01 8.41
N ALA A 4 -4.01 14.50 7.67
CA ALA A 4 -3.88 13.06 7.41
C ALA A 4 -3.39 12.26 8.63
N LYS A 5 -2.55 12.87 9.48
CA LYS A 5 -1.99 12.25 10.68
C LYS A 5 -3.05 11.86 11.72
N PRO A 6 -3.99 12.74 12.12
CA PRO A 6 -5.03 12.35 13.07
C PRO A 6 -5.97 11.28 12.47
N LEU A 7 -6.29 11.35 11.17
CA LEU A 7 -7.07 10.32 10.50
C LEU A 7 -6.37 8.96 10.52
N LEU A 8 -5.06 8.92 10.27
CA LEU A 8 -4.25 7.70 10.40
C LEU A 8 -4.36 7.13 11.83
N LEU A 9 -4.16 7.95 12.87
CA LEU A 9 -4.25 7.48 14.25
C LEU A 9 -5.62 6.88 14.57
N ILE A 10 -6.70 7.57 14.19
CA ILE A 10 -8.08 7.07 14.34
C ILE A 10 -8.25 5.76 13.59
N ALA A 11 -7.77 5.66 12.36
CA ALA A 11 -7.87 4.44 11.56
C ALA A 11 -7.07 3.26 12.14
N LEU A 12 -5.97 3.54 12.86
CA LEU A 12 -5.15 2.50 13.48
C LEU A 12 -5.74 1.95 14.78
N VAL A 13 -6.28 2.80 15.66
CA VAL A 13 -6.79 2.37 16.99
C VAL A 13 -8.32 2.30 17.08
N GLY A 14 -9.03 2.97 16.17
CA GLY A 14 -10.49 3.02 16.09
C GLY A 14 -11.14 1.65 15.89
N PRO A 15 -10.64 0.77 14.98
CA PRO A 15 -11.15 -0.59 14.81
C PRO A 15 -11.08 -1.46 16.07
N PHE A 16 -10.24 -1.08 17.03
CA PHE A 16 -10.06 -1.75 18.31
C PHE A 16 -10.70 -0.97 19.48
N ALA A 17 -11.54 0.03 19.19
CA ALA A 17 -12.18 0.88 20.20
C ALA A 17 -11.22 1.43 21.27
N LEU A 18 -10.01 1.82 20.85
CA LEU A 18 -8.95 2.34 21.72
C LEU A 18 -8.40 1.34 22.75
N LEU A 19 -8.82 0.06 22.75
CA LEU A 19 -8.27 -0.99 23.61
C LEU A 19 -6.74 -1.12 23.53
N PRO A 20 -6.06 -0.94 22.37
CA PRO A 20 -4.61 -1.01 22.30
C PRO A 20 -3.93 -0.03 23.25
N LEU A 21 -4.53 1.13 23.55
CA LEU A 21 -3.96 2.13 24.45
C LEU A 21 -3.89 1.65 25.91
N ALA A 22 -4.73 0.68 26.27
CA ALA A 22 -4.70 0.05 27.59
C ALA A 22 -3.74 -1.16 27.65
N GLY A 23 -3.30 -1.69 26.51
CA GLY A 23 -2.34 -2.79 26.40
C GLY A 23 -0.89 -2.31 26.53
N GLY A 24 -0.06 -3.06 27.24
CA GLY A 24 1.36 -2.76 27.36
C GLY A 24 2.12 -3.01 26.05
N PHE A 25 1.72 -4.03 25.30
CA PHE A 25 2.40 -4.45 24.07
C PHE A 25 2.40 -3.38 22.97
N SER A 26 1.42 -2.47 22.97
CA SER A 26 1.33 -1.36 22.00
C SER A 26 2.58 -0.47 22.01
N ILE A 27 3.36 -0.47 23.09
CA ILE A 27 4.63 0.26 23.19
C ILE A 27 5.63 -0.13 22.10
N VAL A 28 5.58 -1.40 21.64
CA VAL A 28 6.46 -1.94 20.59
C VAL A 28 6.25 -1.21 19.26
N GLY A 29 5.03 -0.73 19.00
CA GLY A 29 4.71 0.03 17.79
C GLY A 29 5.13 1.50 17.85
N LEU A 30 5.44 2.05 19.04
CA LEU A 30 5.69 3.49 19.19
C LEU A 30 6.91 3.99 18.41
N PRO A 31 8.09 3.32 18.41
CA PRO A 31 9.23 3.82 17.65
C PRO A 31 8.92 3.99 16.16
N TYR A 32 8.27 2.98 15.57
CA TYR A 32 7.88 3.03 14.17
C TYR A 32 6.76 4.04 13.91
N LEU A 33 5.78 4.15 14.81
CA LEU A 33 4.73 5.17 14.71
C LEU A 33 5.29 6.59 14.79
N LEU A 34 6.27 6.84 15.66
CA LEU A 34 6.93 8.14 15.79
C LEU A 34 7.75 8.47 14.55
N GLN A 35 8.55 7.53 14.05
CA GLN A 35 9.28 7.69 12.78
C GLN A 35 8.31 8.07 11.65
N ARG A 36 7.18 7.36 11.57
CA ARG A 36 6.12 7.63 10.60
C ARG A 36 5.53 9.01 10.82
N LEU A 37 5.24 9.38 12.08
CA LEU A 37 4.67 10.66 12.47
C LEU A 37 5.56 11.86 12.12
N LEU A 38 6.87 11.65 12.12
CA LEU A 38 7.90 12.65 11.84
C LEU A 38 8.30 12.72 10.36
N SER A 39 7.86 11.77 9.53
CA SER A 39 8.29 11.66 8.13
C SER A 39 7.43 12.50 7.18
N ASP A 40 8.02 13.27 6.27
CA ASP A 40 7.27 13.99 5.24
C ASP A 40 6.85 13.12 4.04
N TYR A 41 7.17 11.82 4.06
CA TYR A 41 6.88 10.92 2.96
C TYR A 41 5.38 10.60 2.86
N GLY A 42 4.73 11.01 1.77
CA GLY A 42 3.30 10.81 1.50
C GLY A 42 2.81 9.36 1.68
N GLY A 43 3.63 8.39 1.29
CA GLY A 43 3.30 6.96 1.41
C GLY A 43 3.14 6.49 2.85
N HIS A 44 3.78 7.16 3.82
CA HIS A 44 3.57 6.91 5.24
C HIS A 44 2.20 7.39 5.74
N TRP A 45 1.43 8.15 4.97
CA TRP A 45 0.17 8.72 5.49
C TRP A 45 -1.07 8.10 4.88
N SER A 46 -0.90 7.31 3.82
CA SER A 46 -2.00 6.55 3.22
C SER A 46 -2.35 5.33 4.06
N PHE A 47 -3.65 5.14 4.29
CA PHE A 47 -4.19 3.95 4.95
C PHE A 47 -3.98 2.70 4.08
N SER A 48 -4.05 2.85 2.77
CA SER A 48 -3.87 1.78 1.78
C SER A 48 -2.42 1.32 1.61
N SER A 49 -1.46 2.02 2.24
CA SER A 49 -0.07 1.60 2.21
C SER A 49 0.18 0.40 3.12
N HIS A 50 0.99 -0.54 2.65
CA HIS A 50 1.44 -1.71 3.42
C HIS A 50 2.17 -1.34 4.74
N TYR A 51 2.68 -0.11 4.87
CA TYR A 51 3.26 0.42 6.10
C TYR A 51 2.31 0.41 7.31
N SER A 52 0.99 0.30 7.09
CA SER A 52 0.00 0.19 8.16
C SER A 52 -0.17 -1.24 8.68
N ALA A 53 0.24 -2.26 7.92
CA ALA A 53 -0.01 -3.66 8.24
C ALA A 53 0.65 -4.11 9.56
N ILE A 54 1.86 -3.62 9.84
CA ILE A 54 2.57 -3.94 11.09
C ILE A 54 1.79 -3.52 12.35
N PHE A 55 1.10 -2.38 12.28
CA PHE A 55 0.29 -1.88 13.40
C PHE A 55 -0.94 -2.75 13.64
N GLY A 56 -1.49 -3.39 12.60
CA GLY A 56 -2.61 -4.31 12.74
C GLY A 56 -2.30 -5.44 13.72
N ALA A 57 -1.14 -6.10 13.56
CA ALA A 57 -0.70 -7.15 14.47
C ALA A 57 -0.37 -6.63 15.88
N ILE A 58 0.41 -5.54 15.98
CA ILE A 58 0.81 -4.98 17.28
C ILE A 58 -0.41 -4.52 18.08
N PHE A 59 -1.32 -3.78 17.46
CA PHE A 59 -2.52 -3.27 18.12
C PHE A 59 -3.58 -4.34 18.36
N ALA A 60 -3.63 -5.41 17.58
CA ALA A 60 -4.46 -6.57 17.92
C ALA A 60 -4.01 -7.21 19.25
N ILE A 61 -2.71 -7.45 19.44
CA ILE A 61 -2.16 -7.98 20.69
C ILE A 61 -2.42 -6.99 21.84
N GLY A 62 -2.11 -5.70 21.62
CA GLY A 62 -2.39 -4.65 22.59
C GLY A 62 -3.87 -4.55 22.96
N ALA A 63 -4.78 -4.74 22.00
CA ALA A 63 -6.22 -4.73 22.24
C ALA A 63 -6.66 -5.90 23.13
N VAL A 64 -6.11 -7.10 22.92
CA VAL A 64 -6.38 -8.26 23.78
C VAL A 64 -5.90 -8.00 25.22
N GLU A 65 -4.69 -7.46 25.39
CA GLU A 65 -4.20 -7.07 26.72
C GLU A 65 -5.08 -5.99 27.36
N GLY A 66 -5.45 -4.97 26.60
CA GLY A 66 -6.33 -3.89 27.04
C GLY A 66 -7.71 -4.41 27.46
N PHE A 67 -8.25 -5.36 26.71
CA PHE A 67 -9.50 -6.04 27.01
C PHE A 67 -9.42 -6.83 28.33
N ILE A 68 -8.38 -7.63 28.52
CA ILE A 68 -8.16 -8.40 29.76
C ILE A 68 -8.03 -7.45 30.97
N ARG A 69 -7.28 -6.37 30.83
CA ARG A 69 -7.12 -5.35 31.89
C ARG A 69 -8.45 -4.67 32.21
N LEU A 70 -9.24 -4.31 31.20
CA LEU A 70 -10.55 -3.70 31.36
C LEU A 70 -11.54 -4.65 32.05
N ALA A 71 -11.57 -5.93 31.64
CA ALA A 71 -12.40 -6.96 32.26
C ALA A 71 -12.05 -7.13 33.75
N ARG A 72 -10.76 -7.31 34.08
CA ARG A 72 -10.28 -7.43 35.47
C ARG A 72 -10.60 -6.20 36.31
N TRP A 73 -10.39 -5.00 35.78
CA TRP A 73 -10.71 -3.77 36.50
C TRP A 73 -12.20 -3.67 36.85
N ARG A 74 -13.07 -4.18 35.97
CA ARG A 74 -14.51 -4.24 36.21
C ARG A 74 -14.90 -5.32 37.21
N GLU A 75 -14.30 -6.50 37.14
CA GLU A 75 -14.50 -7.55 38.17
C GLU A 75 -14.13 -7.03 39.55
N LEU A 76 -13.00 -6.33 39.68
CA LEU A 76 -12.57 -5.73 40.95
C LEU A 76 -13.53 -4.64 41.45
N ARG A 77 -14.08 -3.82 40.56
CA ARG A 77 -15.12 -2.84 40.93
C ARG A 77 -16.45 -3.50 41.30
N GLY A 78 -16.85 -4.51 40.53
CA GLY A 78 -18.09 -5.26 40.74
C GLY A 78 -18.07 -6.09 42.02
N ALA A 79 -16.95 -6.72 42.36
CA ALA A 79 -16.76 -7.45 43.61
C ALA A 79 -16.86 -6.52 44.84
N ARG A 80 -16.39 -5.28 44.71
CA ARG A 80 -16.50 -4.25 45.75
C ARG A 80 -17.94 -3.75 45.95
N GLU A 81 -18.78 -3.81 44.92
CA GLU A 81 -20.22 -3.50 44.99
C GLU A 81 -21.07 -4.72 45.40
N GLN A 82 -20.66 -5.93 45.05
CA GLN A 82 -21.39 -7.18 45.31
C GLN A 82 -21.31 -7.67 46.75
N ASP A 83 -20.33 -7.21 47.53
CA ASP A 83 -20.29 -7.43 48.99
C ASP A 83 -21.54 -6.83 49.69
N MET A 84 -22.35 -6.03 48.97
CA MET A 84 -23.63 -5.48 49.46
C MET A 84 -24.90 -6.09 48.83
N SER A 85 -24.84 -7.00 47.84
CA SER A 85 -26.07 -7.56 47.24
C SER A 85 -25.90 -8.97 46.64
N LYS A 86 -26.47 -9.98 47.31
CA LYS A 86 -26.47 -11.41 46.90
C LYS A 86 -27.60 -11.72 45.91
N GLY A 87 -27.50 -11.23 44.67
CA GLY A 87 -28.43 -11.56 43.58
C GLY A 87 -27.71 -11.91 42.28
N ALA A 88 -28.23 -12.86 41.51
CA ALA A 88 -27.74 -13.20 40.18
C ALA A 88 -27.78 -11.95 39.27
N ARG A 89 -26.61 -11.50 38.81
CA ARG A 89 -26.48 -10.26 38.04
C ARG A 89 -26.75 -10.57 36.57
N GLU A 90 -27.83 -10.01 36.01
CA GLU A 90 -27.99 -10.00 34.57
C GLU A 90 -26.84 -9.20 33.92
N PRO A 91 -26.32 -9.63 32.75
CA PRO A 91 -25.26 -8.90 32.06
C PRO A 91 -25.77 -7.50 31.70
N GLY A 92 -25.12 -6.50 32.30
CA GLY A 92 -25.46 -5.10 32.11
C GLY A 92 -25.10 -4.64 30.70
N THR A 93 -25.59 -3.46 30.30
CA THR A 93 -25.26 -2.82 29.01
C THR A 93 -23.76 -2.81 28.72
N ALA A 94 -22.95 -2.57 29.74
CA ALA A 94 -21.50 -2.53 29.59
C ALA A 94 -20.87 -3.92 29.35
N ASP A 95 -21.49 -5.02 29.77
CA ASP A 95 -21.01 -6.39 29.48
C ASP A 95 -21.32 -6.76 28.02
N ARG A 96 -22.49 -6.34 27.53
CA ARG A 96 -22.88 -6.49 26.13
C ARG A 96 -21.97 -5.70 25.20
N VAL A 97 -21.62 -4.46 25.57
CA VAL A 97 -20.65 -3.65 24.83
C VAL A 97 -19.29 -4.36 24.77
N LEU A 98 -18.80 -4.88 25.90
CA LEU A 98 -17.52 -5.58 25.97
C LEU A 98 -17.51 -6.81 25.06
N LEU A 99 -18.59 -7.60 25.03
CA LEU A 99 -18.73 -8.76 24.13
C LEU A 99 -18.88 -8.37 22.65
N ALA A 100 -19.46 -7.19 22.35
CA ALA A 100 -19.64 -6.72 21.00
C ALA A 100 -18.34 -6.19 20.36
N LEU A 101 -17.38 -5.72 21.15
CA LEU A 101 -16.13 -5.14 20.63
C LEU A 101 -15.31 -6.11 19.77
N PRO A 102 -15.01 -7.36 20.20
CA PRO A 102 -14.31 -8.32 19.35
C PRO A 102 -15.08 -8.65 18.07
N ALA A 103 -16.40 -8.77 18.16
CA ALA A 103 -17.25 -9.06 16.99
C ALA A 103 -17.20 -7.91 15.98
N LEU A 104 -17.24 -6.65 16.44
CA LEU A 104 -17.12 -5.49 15.57
C LEU A 104 -15.74 -5.41 14.92
N SER A 105 -14.66 -5.67 15.66
CA SER A 105 -13.31 -5.75 15.11
C SER A 105 -13.20 -6.85 14.05
N LEU A 106 -13.76 -8.04 14.30
CA LEU A 106 -13.79 -9.14 13.33
C LEU A 106 -14.60 -8.80 12.08
N ILE A 107 -15.75 -8.12 12.22
CA ILE A 107 -16.54 -7.67 11.08
C ILE A 107 -15.76 -6.64 10.26
N PHE A 108 -15.09 -5.69 10.92
CA PHE A 108 -14.29 -4.67 10.25
C PHE A 108 -13.12 -5.28 9.47
N PHE A 109 -12.32 -6.14 10.11
CA PHE A 109 -11.20 -6.82 9.46
C PHE A 109 -11.65 -7.84 8.42
N GLY A 110 -12.72 -8.59 8.68
CA GLY A 110 -13.31 -9.53 7.74
C GLY A 110 -13.83 -8.83 6.48
N SER A 111 -14.54 -7.71 6.65
CA SER A 111 -15.01 -6.89 5.53
C SER A 111 -13.85 -6.29 4.73
N PHE A 112 -12.77 -5.88 5.40
CA PHE A 112 -11.53 -5.44 4.74
C PHE A 112 -10.90 -6.57 3.93
N LEU A 113 -10.76 -7.77 4.50
CA LEU A 113 -10.22 -8.95 3.79
C LEU A 113 -11.08 -9.31 2.57
N LEU A 114 -12.41 -9.34 2.72
CA LEU A 114 -13.33 -9.55 1.59
C LEU A 114 -13.19 -8.45 0.53
N ALA A 115 -13.10 -7.19 0.93
CA ALA A 115 -12.93 -6.07 0.01
C ALA A 115 -11.59 -6.10 -0.75
N PHE A 116 -10.54 -6.73 -0.19
CA PHE A 116 -9.25 -6.91 -0.88
C PHE A 116 -9.17 -8.21 -1.70
N LEU A 117 -9.90 -9.25 -1.31
CA LEU A 117 -9.90 -10.54 -2.01
C LEU A 117 -10.89 -10.60 -3.18
N VAL A 118 -12.02 -9.88 -3.09
CA VAL A 118 -13.10 -9.90 -4.10
C VAL A 118 -12.76 -9.15 -5.41
N PRO A 119 -12.04 -8.01 -5.44
CA PRO A 119 -11.70 -7.31 -6.67
C PRO A 119 -10.89 -8.14 -7.68
N TYR A 120 -10.16 -9.16 -7.20
CA TYR A 120 -9.42 -10.08 -8.05
C TYR A 120 -10.31 -10.89 -9.02
N VAL A 121 -11.62 -10.94 -8.79
CA VAL A 121 -12.54 -11.84 -9.51
C VAL A 121 -13.30 -11.15 -10.65
N SER A 122 -13.38 -9.81 -10.70
CA SER A 122 -14.22 -9.11 -11.70
C SER A 122 -13.48 -7.96 -12.41
N GLY A 123 -13.20 -8.14 -13.70
CA GLY A 123 -12.74 -7.08 -14.62
C GLY A 123 -11.24 -6.81 -14.67
N GLU A 124 -10.50 -7.07 -13.59
CA GLU A 124 -9.03 -6.92 -13.61
C GLU A 124 -8.32 -7.99 -14.46
N THR A 125 -8.94 -9.15 -14.64
CA THR A 125 -8.36 -10.27 -15.39
C THR A 125 -8.12 -9.94 -16.87
N ALA A 126 -9.05 -9.25 -17.54
CA ALA A 126 -8.90 -8.88 -18.96
C ALA A 126 -7.79 -7.83 -19.17
N ARG A 127 -7.78 -6.79 -18.32
CA ARG A 127 -6.72 -5.77 -18.32
C ARG A 127 -5.37 -6.38 -17.97
N ALA A 128 -5.29 -7.27 -16.99
CA ALA A 128 -4.04 -7.97 -16.66
C ALA A 128 -3.58 -8.88 -17.79
N ALA A 129 -4.50 -9.61 -18.45
CA ALA A 129 -4.19 -10.47 -19.59
C ALA A 129 -3.58 -9.67 -20.75
N ALA A 130 -4.17 -8.53 -21.12
CA ALA A 130 -3.61 -7.61 -22.13
C ALA A 130 -2.20 -7.12 -21.75
N GLY A 131 -1.98 -6.81 -20.47
CA GLY A 131 -0.66 -6.47 -19.95
C GLY A 131 0.35 -7.61 -20.12
N TYR A 132 -0.03 -8.85 -19.81
CA TYR A 132 0.85 -10.01 -20.03
C TYR A 132 1.10 -10.32 -21.50
N GLU A 133 0.12 -10.08 -22.39
CA GLU A 133 0.33 -10.16 -23.83
C GLU A 133 1.37 -9.15 -24.32
N LEU A 134 1.27 -7.89 -23.85
CA LEU A 134 2.27 -6.86 -24.11
C LEU A 134 3.66 -7.30 -23.65
N LEU A 135 3.80 -7.80 -22.42
CA LEU A 135 5.10 -8.20 -21.88
C LEU A 135 5.73 -9.40 -22.60
N ARG A 136 4.91 -10.28 -23.18
CA ARG A 136 5.37 -11.42 -24.00
C ARG A 136 5.85 -11.00 -25.38
N ALA A 137 5.37 -9.88 -25.91
CA ALA A 137 5.80 -9.36 -27.20
C ALA A 137 7.21 -8.76 -27.15
N VAL A 138 7.69 -8.40 -25.96
CA VAL A 138 9.04 -7.88 -25.75
C VAL A 138 10.05 -9.04 -25.73
N PRO A 139 11.09 -9.04 -26.58
CA PRO A 139 12.14 -10.06 -26.57
C PRO A 139 12.82 -10.22 -25.20
N ALA A 140 13.42 -11.38 -24.97
CA ALA A 140 14.05 -11.72 -23.69
C ALA A 140 15.36 -10.93 -23.43
N ASP A 141 16.09 -10.61 -24.50
CA ASP A 141 17.38 -9.92 -24.51
C ASP A 141 17.27 -8.42 -24.75
N ALA A 142 16.05 -7.89 -24.95
CA ALA A 142 15.84 -6.47 -25.22
C ALA A 142 15.81 -5.64 -23.94
N SER A 143 16.31 -4.40 -24.05
CA SER A 143 16.25 -3.42 -22.97
C SER A 143 14.87 -2.80 -22.85
N VAL A 144 14.36 -2.67 -21.61
CA VAL A 144 12.97 -2.23 -21.37
C VAL A 144 12.89 -1.12 -20.33
N LEU A 145 12.23 -0.02 -20.68
CA LEU A 145 11.77 1.02 -19.74
C LEU A 145 10.30 0.80 -19.40
N ALA A 146 9.96 0.64 -18.12
CA ALA A 146 8.61 0.26 -17.70
C ALA A 146 8.18 0.90 -16.38
N GLN A 147 6.88 1.10 -16.16
CA GLN A 147 6.34 1.59 -14.88
C GLN A 147 6.67 0.65 -13.71
N HIS A 148 6.70 1.19 -12.49
CA HIS A 148 7.14 0.46 -11.29
C HIS A 148 6.40 -0.86 -11.03
N ASN A 149 5.13 -0.93 -11.43
CA ASN A 149 4.28 -2.11 -11.29
C ASN A 149 4.57 -3.19 -12.34
N LEU A 150 5.26 -2.85 -13.44
CA LEU A 150 5.69 -3.80 -14.48
C LEU A 150 7.07 -4.37 -14.21
N VAL A 151 7.96 -3.59 -13.59
CA VAL A 151 9.37 -3.96 -13.36
C VAL A 151 9.52 -5.35 -12.69
N PRO A 152 8.74 -5.73 -11.66
CA PRO A 152 8.83 -7.07 -11.07
C PRO A 152 8.58 -8.21 -12.07
N HIS A 153 7.66 -8.01 -13.03
CA HIS A 153 7.34 -8.99 -14.08
C HIS A 153 8.41 -9.06 -15.18
N LEU A 154 9.32 -8.09 -15.23
CA LEU A 154 10.43 -8.02 -16.16
C LEU A 154 11.76 -8.44 -15.50
N SER A 155 11.76 -8.82 -14.22
CA SER A 155 12.96 -9.08 -13.40
C SER A 155 13.93 -10.14 -13.92
N CYS A 156 13.50 -10.98 -14.85
CA CYS A 156 14.36 -11.97 -15.50
C CYS A 156 15.16 -11.42 -16.70
N ARG A 157 15.00 -10.14 -17.05
CA ARG A 157 15.75 -9.49 -18.13
C ARG A 157 17.00 -8.82 -17.57
N ASP A 158 18.05 -8.81 -18.39
CA ASP A 158 19.35 -8.23 -18.03
C ASP A 158 19.28 -6.69 -17.93
N GLU A 159 18.52 -6.04 -18.82
CA GLU A 159 18.40 -4.59 -18.89
C GLU A 159 16.96 -4.10 -18.69
N ILE A 160 16.63 -3.79 -17.44
CA ILE A 160 15.33 -3.24 -17.06
C ILE A 160 15.47 -1.92 -16.32
N TYR A 161 14.62 -0.98 -16.71
CA TYR A 161 14.68 0.39 -16.23
C TYR A 161 13.30 0.82 -15.74
N LEU A 162 13.31 1.56 -14.63
CA LEU A 162 12.11 2.13 -14.05
C LEU A 162 11.75 3.43 -14.77
N TYR A 163 10.53 3.51 -15.28
CA TYR A 163 9.94 4.76 -15.76
C TYR A 163 9.63 5.70 -14.59
N GLY A 164 9.93 6.98 -14.78
CA GLY A 164 9.88 8.02 -13.76
C GLY A 164 10.19 9.39 -14.36
N GLU A 165 10.40 10.38 -13.51
CA GLU A 165 10.68 11.75 -13.96
C GLU A 165 12.14 11.93 -14.38
N GLU A 166 12.36 12.71 -15.43
CA GLU A 166 13.70 13.06 -15.90
C GLU A 166 14.37 14.11 -15.00
N PRO A 167 15.69 13.99 -14.76
CA PRO A 167 16.52 12.84 -15.12
C PRO A 167 16.15 11.62 -14.27
N LEU A 168 15.98 10.47 -14.93
CA LEU A 168 15.60 9.21 -14.32
C LEU A 168 16.68 8.77 -13.33
N ARG A 169 16.50 9.11 -12.06
CA ARG A 169 17.33 8.61 -10.99
C ARG A 169 16.90 7.19 -10.67
N GLN A 170 17.51 6.24 -11.37
CA GLN A 170 17.37 4.81 -11.11
C GLN A 170 17.57 4.55 -9.61
N GLY A 171 16.84 3.60 -9.03
CA GLY A 171 17.09 3.09 -7.68
C GLY A 171 16.94 4.07 -6.49
N LEU A 172 16.30 5.22 -6.63
CA LEU A 172 15.86 6.04 -5.48
C LEU A 172 14.65 5.39 -4.77
N SER A 173 14.90 4.28 -4.11
CA SER A 173 14.26 4.07 -2.81
C SER A 173 14.75 5.18 -1.87
N HIS A 174 13.92 5.61 -0.93
CA HIS A 174 14.32 6.52 0.16
C HIS A 174 15.53 6.00 0.96
N THR A 175 15.89 4.72 0.81
CA THR A 175 17.10 4.09 1.39
C THR A 175 18.39 4.32 0.60
N ASN A 176 18.33 4.84 -0.63
CA ASN A 176 19.47 4.86 -1.56
C ASN A 176 19.94 6.27 -1.95
N LEU A 177 19.67 7.28 -1.12
CA LEU A 177 20.14 8.65 -1.34
C LEU A 177 21.68 8.74 -1.40
N GLU A 178 22.39 7.82 -0.73
CA GLU A 178 23.85 7.71 -0.74
C GLU A 178 24.42 7.21 -2.09
N LEU A 179 23.59 6.61 -2.94
CA LEU A 179 23.99 6.16 -4.28
C LEU A 179 23.72 7.21 -5.36
N LYS A 180 23.33 8.44 -4.98
CA LYS A 180 23.01 9.53 -5.92
C LYS A 180 24.15 9.83 -6.90
N GLU A 181 25.41 9.67 -6.46
CA GLU A 181 26.61 9.89 -7.27
C GLU A 181 26.92 8.73 -8.23
N LEU A 182 26.34 7.55 -7.99
CA LEU A 182 26.47 6.37 -8.86
C LEU A 182 25.42 6.36 -9.99
N TYR A 183 24.35 7.15 -9.87
CA TYR A 183 23.35 7.28 -10.91
C TYR A 183 23.79 8.34 -11.93
N ARG A 184 24.29 7.87 -13.09
CA ARG A 184 24.49 8.74 -14.26
C ARG A 184 23.12 9.20 -14.76
N GLU A 185 23.01 10.49 -15.05
CA GLU A 185 21.89 10.99 -15.85
C GLU A 185 22.01 10.37 -17.25
N ARG A 186 21.12 9.41 -17.53
CA ARG A 186 21.00 8.77 -18.84
C ARG A 186 19.65 9.17 -19.42
N ASP A 187 19.66 9.56 -20.69
CA ASP A 187 18.43 9.67 -21.46
C ASP A 187 18.01 8.26 -21.88
N LEU A 188 17.34 7.54 -20.97
CA LEU A 188 16.90 6.18 -21.22
C LEU A 188 15.91 6.11 -22.40
N PHE A 189 15.21 7.21 -22.72
CA PHE A 189 14.33 7.28 -23.89
C PHE A 189 15.08 7.29 -25.21
N SER A 190 16.40 7.53 -25.25
CA SER A 190 17.21 7.32 -26.45
C SER A 190 17.98 6.00 -26.47
N GLU A 191 18.09 5.31 -25.33
CA GLU A 191 18.91 4.10 -25.20
C GLU A 191 18.10 2.78 -25.26
N VAL A 192 16.87 2.74 -24.73
CA VAL A 192 16.13 1.47 -24.60
C VAL A 192 15.48 1.00 -25.90
N ASP A 193 15.34 -0.30 -26.09
CA ASP A 193 14.66 -0.89 -27.23
C ASP A 193 13.14 -0.79 -27.12
N TYR A 194 12.60 -0.98 -25.90
CA TYR A 194 11.16 -1.00 -25.64
C TYR A 194 10.77 -0.09 -24.47
N ILE A 195 9.60 0.53 -24.60
CA ILE A 195 8.96 1.28 -23.51
C ILE A 195 7.54 0.71 -23.30
N ALA A 196 7.24 0.25 -22.09
CA ALA A 196 5.94 -0.32 -21.73
C ALA A 196 5.22 0.59 -20.74
N LEU A 197 4.09 1.17 -21.16
CA LEU A 197 3.32 2.13 -20.36
C LEU A 197 1.82 1.78 -20.36
N ASN A 198 1.17 2.15 -19.26
CA ASN A 198 -0.28 2.19 -19.12
C ASN A 198 -0.69 3.38 -18.21
N PRO A 199 -1.39 4.39 -18.76
CA PRO A 199 -1.81 5.57 -18.02
C PRO A 199 -2.97 5.33 -17.04
N GLU A 200 -3.56 4.14 -17.03
CA GLU A 200 -4.62 3.72 -16.10
C GLU A 200 -4.07 2.98 -14.87
N LEU A 201 -2.77 2.68 -14.85
CA LEU A 201 -2.10 2.08 -13.69
C LEU A 201 -1.58 3.13 -12.72
N ASP A 202 -1.17 2.68 -11.52
CA ASP A 202 -0.53 3.57 -10.54
C ASP A 202 0.68 4.26 -11.21
N PRO A 203 0.66 5.60 -11.33
CA PRO A 203 1.66 6.34 -12.08
C PRO A 203 2.97 6.57 -11.32
N PHE A 204 3.12 6.05 -10.09
CA PHE A 204 4.32 6.26 -9.28
C PHE A 204 5.62 5.97 -10.05
N PRO A 205 6.66 6.82 -9.95
CA PRO A 205 6.79 8.00 -9.09
C PRO A 205 6.21 9.31 -9.66
N THR A 206 5.49 9.27 -10.79
CA THR A 206 4.92 10.45 -11.46
C THR A 206 3.39 10.53 -11.33
N THR A 207 2.72 11.28 -12.22
CA THR A 207 1.26 11.43 -12.27
C THR A 207 0.66 10.75 -13.51
N ALA A 208 -0.61 10.34 -13.43
CA ALA A 208 -1.29 9.67 -14.55
C ALA A 208 -1.38 10.60 -15.78
N GLU A 209 -1.53 11.90 -15.56
CA GLU A 209 -1.53 12.91 -16.60
C GLU A 209 -0.18 12.99 -17.33
N ARG A 210 0.93 12.94 -16.60
CA ARG A 210 2.28 12.88 -17.18
C ARG A 210 2.53 11.60 -17.97
N VAL A 211 2.02 10.46 -17.49
CA VAL A 211 2.10 9.19 -18.25
C VAL A 211 1.32 9.32 -19.57
N ARG A 212 0.12 9.91 -19.55
CA ARG A 212 -0.67 10.14 -20.78
C ARG A 212 0.02 11.06 -21.75
N GLU A 213 0.47 12.22 -21.29
CA GLU A 213 1.23 13.19 -22.10
C GLU A 213 2.45 12.51 -22.74
N ARG A 214 3.18 11.69 -21.97
CA ARG A 214 4.33 10.96 -22.51
C ARG A 214 3.94 9.93 -23.55
N CYS A 215 2.84 9.20 -23.35
CA CYS A 215 2.33 8.28 -24.37
C CYS A 215 1.99 9.02 -25.68
N GLU A 216 1.42 10.23 -25.60
CA GLU A 216 1.13 11.06 -26.78
C GLU A 216 2.42 11.52 -27.48
N LEU A 217 3.41 11.98 -26.71
CA LEU A 217 4.72 12.37 -27.24
C LEU A 217 5.43 11.19 -27.93
N LEU A 218 5.43 10.00 -27.32
CA LEU A 218 6.05 8.80 -27.89
C LEU A 218 5.31 8.29 -29.13
N ARG A 219 3.98 8.47 -29.21
CA ARG A 219 3.21 8.17 -30.43
C ARG A 219 3.55 9.10 -31.59
N ALA A 220 3.91 10.35 -31.29
CA ALA A 220 4.32 11.33 -32.29
C ALA A 220 5.81 11.24 -32.68
N ASP A 221 6.63 10.53 -31.88
CA ASP A 221 8.06 10.40 -32.12
C ASP A 221 8.34 9.35 -33.23
N PRO A 222 8.95 9.75 -34.35
CA PRO A 222 9.21 8.84 -35.47
C PRO A 222 10.23 7.75 -35.14
N ARG A 223 10.94 7.83 -34.01
CA ARG A 223 11.88 6.81 -33.55
C ARG A 223 11.17 5.59 -32.97
N PHE A 224 9.86 5.65 -32.72
CA PHE A 224 9.11 4.59 -32.09
C PHE A 224 7.91 4.14 -32.91
N ILE A 225 7.62 2.84 -32.86
CA ILE A 225 6.36 2.24 -33.34
C ILE A 225 5.53 1.94 -32.10
N ALA A 226 4.36 2.57 -31.99
CA ALA A 226 3.40 2.29 -30.93
C ALA A 226 2.49 1.11 -31.30
N ARG A 227 2.35 0.15 -30.38
CA ARG A 227 1.39 -0.96 -30.47
C ARG A 227 0.46 -0.91 -29.26
N ASP A 228 -0.84 -0.88 -29.53
CA ASP A 228 -1.89 -0.85 -28.50
C ASP A 228 -2.39 -2.27 -28.22
N TYR A 229 -2.50 -2.62 -26.93
CA TYR A 229 -2.97 -3.93 -26.46
C TYR A 229 -4.34 -3.83 -25.77
N GLY A 230 -4.99 -2.66 -25.81
CA GLY A 230 -6.26 -2.39 -25.13
C GLY A 230 -6.07 -2.06 -23.64
N HIS A 231 -7.13 -1.58 -22.99
CA HIS A 231 -7.13 -1.21 -21.56
C HIS A 231 -5.99 -0.26 -21.15
N GLY A 232 -5.62 0.66 -22.05
CA GLY A 232 -4.55 1.63 -21.84
C GLY A 232 -3.13 1.09 -22.04
N TRP A 233 -2.95 -0.21 -22.33
CA TRP A 233 -1.62 -0.80 -22.55
C TRP A 233 -1.03 -0.37 -23.89
N VAL A 234 0.13 0.27 -23.86
CA VAL A 234 0.86 0.67 -25.05
C VAL A 234 2.32 0.23 -24.94
N LEU A 235 2.80 -0.45 -25.97
CA LEU A 235 4.21 -0.79 -26.15
C LEU A 235 4.80 0.09 -27.24
N PHE A 236 5.91 0.75 -26.95
CA PHE A 236 6.68 1.51 -27.92
C PHE A 236 7.95 0.72 -28.25
N GLU A 237 8.11 0.34 -29.51
CA GLU A 237 9.30 -0.34 -30.02
C GLU A 237 10.17 0.67 -30.77
N ARG A 238 11.45 0.76 -30.42
CA ARG A 238 12.38 1.66 -31.13
C ARG A 238 12.67 1.11 -32.52
N ILE A 239 12.55 1.97 -33.53
CA ILE A 239 13.04 1.70 -34.87
C ILE A 239 14.56 1.82 -34.84
N ARG A 240 15.26 0.69 -34.97
CA ARG A 240 16.71 0.70 -35.18
C ARG A 240 16.98 1.19 -36.61
N PRO A 241 17.88 2.17 -36.81
CA PRO A 241 18.29 2.62 -38.14
C PRO A 241 19.03 1.52 -38.93
#